data_AF-A0A382ZCI2-F1
#
_entry.id   AF-A0A382ZCI2-F1
#
_cell.length_a   1.000
_cell.length_b   1.000
_cell.length_c   1.000
_cell.angle_alpha   90.00
_cell.angle_beta   90.00
_cell.angle_gamma   90.00
#
_symmetry.space_group_name_H-M   'P 1'
#
loop_
_entity.id
_entity.type
_entity.pdbx_description
1 polymer ?
#
loop_
_entity_poly.entity_id
_entity_poly.type
_entity_poly.pdbx_seq_one_letter_code
_entity_poly.pdbx_strand_id
1 'polypeptide(L)'
;FDELEGVASRTDYDLKKHAEHSGTKLSYFDQQKEDPNTGKNGWRYTPYVIEPAAGATRGLLVYLLDAYHEEAVPDAEGNESTRVVMKFHPKLAPIKAAILPLVKKEGLPEIARGIVSDFFKEGINAQYDEQHSIGKRYRRHDEAGTPYCLTIDGQTKEDGTVTIRDRDTMEQKRIPSENAVEIIQGKLVLS
;
A
#
# COMPACT_ATOMS: atom_id res chain seq x y z
N PHE A 1 -1.54 13.74 -21.26
CA PHE A 1 -1.58 12.29 -21.46
C PHE A 1 -0.17 11.84 -21.80
N ASP A 2 0.46 11.11 -20.89
CA ASP A 2 1.80 10.51 -21.07
C ASP A 2 1.67 8.99 -20.93
N GLU A 3 2.59 8.22 -21.51
CA GLU A 3 2.53 6.76 -21.58
C GLU A 3 2.82 6.11 -20.22
N LEU A 4 1.94 5.22 -19.75
CA LEU A 4 2.11 4.46 -18.50
C LEU A 4 2.71 3.08 -18.71
N GLU A 5 2.27 2.38 -19.74
CA GLU A 5 2.72 1.04 -20.11
C GLU A 5 2.68 0.87 -21.63
N GLY A 6 3.74 0.28 -22.17
CA GLY A 6 3.80 -0.20 -23.55
C GLY A 6 3.88 -1.72 -23.59
N VAL A 7 3.18 -2.34 -24.54
CA VAL A 7 3.25 -3.79 -24.77
C VAL A 7 3.75 -4.04 -26.19
N ALA A 8 4.95 -4.59 -26.30
CA ALA A 8 5.61 -4.83 -27.59
C ALA A 8 5.83 -6.32 -27.85
N SER A 9 5.52 -6.77 -29.07
CA SER A 9 6.02 -8.04 -29.59
C SER A 9 7.36 -7.79 -30.30
N ARG A 10 8.45 -8.27 -29.72
CA ARG A 10 9.81 -8.10 -30.27
C ARG A 10 10.26 -9.29 -31.11
N THR A 11 9.38 -10.28 -31.27
CA THR A 11 9.67 -11.55 -31.95
C THR A 11 10.92 -12.20 -31.36
N ASP A 12 11.82 -12.76 -32.16
CA ASP A 12 13.01 -13.46 -31.67
C ASP A 12 14.31 -12.62 -31.70
N TYR A 13 14.20 -11.31 -31.97
CA TYR A 13 15.36 -10.42 -32.18
C TYR A 13 16.31 -10.41 -30.99
N ASP A 14 15.81 -10.19 -29.77
CA ASP A 14 16.64 -10.01 -28.58
C ASP A 14 17.44 -11.27 -28.25
N LEU A 15 16.76 -12.43 -28.27
CA LEU A 15 17.41 -13.71 -27.99
C LEU A 15 18.43 -14.08 -29.07
N LYS A 16 18.15 -13.79 -30.35
CA LYS A 16 19.13 -13.98 -31.44
C LYS A 16 20.38 -13.13 -31.22
N LYS A 17 20.21 -11.85 -30.86
CA LYS A 17 21.35 -10.95 -30.63
C LYS A 17 22.18 -11.36 -29.42
N HIS A 18 21.54 -11.76 -28.31
CA HIS A 18 22.27 -12.30 -27.17
C HIS A 18 23.01 -13.61 -27.49
N ALA A 19 22.39 -14.53 -28.23
CA ALA A 19 23.04 -15.78 -28.64
C ALA A 19 24.27 -15.54 -29.53
N GLU A 20 24.17 -14.62 -30.49
CA GLU A 20 25.25 -14.22 -31.41
C GLU A 20 26.49 -13.71 -30.64
N HIS A 21 26.30 -12.82 -29.67
CA HIS A 21 27.41 -12.16 -28.98
C HIS A 21 27.94 -12.94 -27.77
N SER A 22 27.11 -13.80 -27.15
CA SER A 22 27.52 -14.62 -26.01
C SER A 22 28.05 -16.00 -26.40
N GLY A 23 27.79 -16.46 -27.63
CA GLY A 23 28.06 -17.84 -28.05
C GLY A 23 27.17 -18.90 -27.40
N THR A 24 26.24 -18.50 -26.53
CA THR A 24 25.32 -19.41 -25.84
C THR A 24 24.08 -19.69 -26.68
N LYS A 25 23.64 -20.95 -26.73
CA LYS A 25 22.41 -21.33 -27.44
C LYS A 25 21.16 -20.98 -26.62
N LEU A 26 20.49 -19.89 -26.99
CA LEU A 26 19.21 -19.46 -26.41
C LEU A 26 18.02 -19.99 -27.22
N SER A 27 17.93 -21.31 -27.37
CA SER A 27 16.85 -22.00 -28.11
C SER A 27 16.06 -22.92 -27.18
N TYR A 28 14.76 -23.06 -27.40
CA TYR A 28 13.90 -24.02 -26.72
C TYR A 28 13.59 -25.21 -27.61
N PHE A 29 13.44 -26.40 -27.03
CA PHE A 29 12.96 -27.59 -27.72
C PHE A 29 11.65 -28.04 -27.10
N ASP A 30 10.60 -28.02 -27.92
CA ASP A 30 9.26 -28.43 -27.53
C ASP A 30 8.94 -29.78 -28.18
N GLN A 31 8.81 -30.82 -27.35
CA GLN A 31 8.51 -32.18 -27.81
C GLN A 31 7.08 -32.34 -28.33
N GLN A 32 6.15 -31.50 -27.87
CA GLN A 32 4.73 -31.60 -28.21
C GLN A 32 4.38 -30.78 -29.46
N LYS A 33 5.26 -29.87 -29.86
CA LYS A 33 5.04 -28.99 -30.99
C LYS A 33 5.59 -29.58 -32.27
N GLU A 34 4.80 -29.49 -33.34
CA GLU A 34 5.19 -29.93 -34.67
C GLU A 34 6.24 -28.98 -35.25
N ASP A 35 7.33 -29.52 -35.79
CA ASP A 35 8.33 -28.75 -36.51
C ASP A 35 7.75 -28.34 -37.87
N PRO A 36 7.61 -27.03 -38.14
CA PRO A 36 6.98 -26.53 -39.36
C PRO A 36 7.72 -26.92 -40.65
N ASN A 37 8.99 -27.36 -40.56
CA ASN A 37 9.75 -27.81 -41.72
C ASN A 37 9.61 -29.31 -41.98
N THR A 38 9.33 -30.11 -40.95
CA THR A 38 9.34 -31.58 -41.06
C THR A 38 7.97 -32.22 -40.85
N GLY A 39 7.01 -31.50 -40.28
CA GLY A 39 5.68 -32.01 -39.94
C GLY A 39 5.69 -33.05 -38.82
N LYS A 40 6.80 -33.16 -38.07
CA LYS A 40 6.96 -34.13 -36.97
C LYS A 40 7.01 -33.41 -35.63
N ASN A 41 6.52 -34.06 -34.59
CA ASN A 41 6.64 -33.58 -33.22
C ASN A 41 8.11 -33.49 -32.78
N GLY A 42 8.43 -32.42 -32.05
CA GLY A 42 9.78 -32.07 -31.64
C GLY A 42 10.32 -30.90 -32.44
N TRP A 43 9.95 -29.68 -32.05
CA TRP A 43 10.43 -28.46 -32.70
C TRP A 43 11.44 -27.70 -31.85
N ARG A 44 12.59 -27.35 -32.43
CA ARG A 44 13.57 -26.43 -31.82
C ARG A 44 13.43 -25.04 -32.42
N TYR A 45 13.20 -24.03 -31.59
CA TYR A 45 13.05 -22.65 -32.04
C TYR A 45 13.63 -21.64 -31.04
N THR A 46 13.84 -20.41 -31.51
CA THR A 46 14.12 -19.27 -30.64
C THR A 46 12.78 -18.68 -30.20
N PRO A 47 12.45 -18.66 -28.89
CA PRO A 47 11.20 -18.10 -28.41
C PRO A 47 11.01 -16.64 -28.81
N TYR A 48 9.75 -16.23 -28.97
CA TYR A 48 9.43 -14.82 -29.14
C TYR A 48 9.40 -14.12 -27.78
N VAL A 49 9.85 -12.87 -27.76
CA VAL A 49 9.82 -11.98 -26.61
C VAL A 49 8.61 -11.08 -26.73
N ILE A 50 7.73 -11.15 -25.73
CA ILE A 50 6.67 -10.18 -25.47
C ILE A 50 7.17 -9.31 -24.31
N GLU A 51 7.24 -8.01 -24.52
CA GLU A 51 7.76 -7.02 -23.57
C GLU A 51 6.64 -6.09 -23.12
N PRO A 52 5.99 -6.37 -21.97
CA PRO A 52 5.27 -5.36 -21.19
C PRO A 52 6.28 -4.51 -20.42
N ALA A 53 6.27 -3.21 -20.66
CA ALA A 53 7.17 -2.26 -20.01
C ALA A 53 6.35 -1.11 -19.40
N ALA A 54 6.38 -0.99 -18.07
CA ALA A 54 5.68 0.06 -17.33
C ALA A 54 6.66 0.91 -16.52
N GLY A 55 6.42 2.22 -16.50
CA GLY A 55 7.24 3.16 -15.74
C GLY A 55 6.83 3.21 -14.28
N ALA A 56 7.60 2.58 -13.38
CA ALA A 56 7.29 2.55 -11.94
C ALA A 56 7.07 3.95 -11.33
N THR A 57 7.93 4.93 -11.68
CA THR A 57 7.81 6.32 -11.21
C THR A 57 6.54 7.00 -11.72
N ARG A 58 6.15 6.73 -12.98
CA ARG A 58 4.90 7.27 -13.53
C ARG A 58 3.68 6.64 -12.88
N GLY A 59 3.71 5.32 -12.64
CA GLY A 59 2.67 4.63 -11.88
C GLY A 59 2.49 5.22 -10.48
N LEU A 60 3.59 5.49 -9.77
CA LEU A 60 3.53 6.17 -8.47
C LEU A 60 2.91 7.56 -8.57
N LEU A 61 3.29 8.37 -9.56
CA LEU A 61 2.70 9.69 -9.77
C LEU A 61 1.19 9.61 -10.01
N VAL A 62 0.72 8.64 -10.81
CA VAL A 62 -0.72 8.41 -11.02
C VAL A 62 -1.43 8.11 -9.71
N TYR A 63 -0.89 7.22 -8.86
CA TYR A 63 -1.48 6.93 -7.56
C TYR A 63 -1.51 8.15 -6.63
N LEU A 64 -0.49 9.00 -6.68
CA LEU A 64 -0.46 10.25 -5.90
C LEU A 64 -1.55 11.22 -6.38
N LEU A 65 -1.70 11.39 -7.68
CA LEU A 65 -2.70 12.28 -8.27
C LEU A 65 -4.13 11.78 -8.02
N ASP A 66 -4.37 10.48 -8.19
CA ASP A 66 -5.66 9.84 -7.94
C ASP A 66 -6.08 9.92 -6.47
N ALA A 67 -5.13 9.75 -5.55
CA ALA A 67 -5.41 9.82 -4.12
C ALA A 67 -5.69 11.24 -3.62
N TYR A 68 -5.20 12.29 -4.27
CA TYR A 68 -5.31 13.66 -3.75
C TYR A 68 -6.75 14.19 -3.79
N HIS A 69 -7.29 14.56 -2.64
CA HIS A 69 -8.61 15.17 -2.51
C HIS A 69 -8.59 16.35 -1.53
N GLU A 70 -9.42 17.35 -1.84
CA GLU A 70 -9.77 18.43 -0.92
C GLU A 70 -11.26 18.32 -0.60
N GLU A 71 -11.62 18.30 0.68
CA GLU A 71 -12.99 18.11 1.14
C GLU A 71 -13.38 19.17 2.15
N ALA A 72 -14.58 19.72 2.00
CA ALA A 72 -15.21 20.55 3.04
C ALA A 72 -15.68 19.65 4.19
N VAL A 73 -15.21 19.94 5.39
CA VAL A 73 -15.53 19.20 6.62
C VAL A 73 -15.76 20.18 7.76
N PRO A 74 -16.63 19.88 8.73
CA PRO A 74 -16.79 20.74 9.90
C PRO A 74 -15.51 20.73 10.76
N ASP A 75 -15.14 21.89 11.29
CA ASP A 75 -14.13 21.99 12.34
C ASP A 75 -14.70 21.65 13.73
N ALA A 76 -13.89 21.83 14.78
CA ALA A 76 -14.31 21.54 16.16
C ALA A 76 -15.41 22.49 16.67
N GLU A 77 -15.61 23.63 16.01
CA GLU A 77 -16.59 24.67 16.35
C GLU A 77 -17.84 24.56 15.45
N GLY A 78 -17.84 23.62 14.49
CA GLY A 78 -18.92 23.38 13.54
C GLY A 78 -18.87 24.26 12.29
N ASN A 79 -17.82 25.07 12.12
CA ASN A 79 -17.64 25.89 10.92
C ASN A 79 -17.07 25.05 9.77
N GLU A 80 -17.35 25.46 8.53
CA GLU A 80 -16.81 24.78 7.36
C GLU A 80 -15.29 25.00 7.26
N SER A 81 -14.54 23.89 7.12
CA SER A 81 -13.09 23.87 7.02
C SER A 81 -12.67 22.92 5.90
N THR A 82 -11.69 23.29 5.10
CA THR A 82 -11.13 22.37 4.09
C THR A 82 -10.12 21.43 4.73
N ARG A 83 -10.22 20.14 4.40
CA ARG A 83 -9.16 19.16 4.64
C ARG A 83 -8.54 18.69 3.34
N VAL A 84 -7.22 18.54 3.34
CA VAL A 84 -6.50 17.76 2.31
C VAL A 84 -6.42 16.32 2.80
N VAL A 85 -6.73 15.36 1.93
CA VAL A 85 -6.67 13.93 2.24
C VAL A 85 -6.12 13.14 1.05
N MET A 86 -5.16 12.26 1.31
CA MET A 86 -4.65 11.31 0.32
C MET A 86 -5.41 9.98 0.46
N LYS A 87 -6.44 9.79 -0.36
CA LYS A 87 -7.30 8.61 -0.40
C LYS A 87 -6.66 7.40 -1.07
N PHE A 88 -5.42 7.06 -0.70
CA PHE A 88 -4.80 5.83 -1.20
C PHE A 88 -5.68 4.62 -0.87
N HIS A 89 -5.77 3.67 -1.80
CA HIS A 89 -6.28 2.35 -1.47
C HIS A 89 -5.52 1.80 -0.25
N PRO A 90 -6.16 1.17 0.76
CA PRO A 90 -5.47 0.75 1.99
C PRO A 90 -4.24 -0.15 1.73
N LYS A 91 -4.27 -0.98 0.68
CA LYS A 91 -3.12 -1.79 0.22
C LYS A 91 -1.93 -0.96 -0.28
N LEU A 92 -2.16 0.22 -0.84
CA LEU A 92 -1.13 1.10 -1.39
C LEU A 92 -0.65 2.19 -0.42
N ALA A 93 -1.45 2.52 0.61
CA ALA A 93 -1.09 3.56 1.57
C ALA A 93 0.29 3.28 2.22
N PRO A 94 1.21 4.26 2.28
CA PRO A 94 2.56 4.03 2.76
C PRO A 94 2.58 3.67 4.26
N ILE A 95 1.70 4.28 5.04
CA ILE A 95 1.49 4.01 6.46
C ILE A 95 0.09 3.40 6.58
N LYS A 96 -0.03 2.22 7.21
CA LYS A 96 -1.29 1.48 7.32
C LYS A 96 -2.10 1.90 8.54
N ALA A 97 -1.39 2.15 9.64
CA ALA A 97 -1.98 2.55 10.91
C ALA A 97 -1.13 3.63 11.58
N ALA A 98 -1.76 4.58 12.25
CA ALA A 98 -1.08 5.53 13.13
C ALA A 98 -1.53 5.30 14.57
N ILE A 99 -0.59 5.19 15.51
CA ILE A 99 -0.88 4.97 16.93
C ILE A 99 -0.57 6.26 17.70
N LEU A 100 -1.61 6.85 18.28
CA LEU A 100 -1.66 8.23 18.72
C LEU A 100 -1.98 8.30 20.23
N PRO A 101 -0.99 8.42 21.12
CA PRO A 101 -1.28 8.64 22.53
C PRO A 101 -1.89 10.03 22.74
N LEU A 102 -3.00 10.11 23.46
CA LEU A 102 -3.72 11.36 23.68
C LEU A 102 -2.86 12.37 24.45
N VAL A 103 -2.10 11.88 25.44
CA VAL A 103 -1.14 12.67 26.23
C VAL A 103 0.24 12.02 26.26
N LYS A 104 1.29 12.84 26.41
CA LYS A 104 2.70 12.43 26.48
C LYS A 104 3.15 12.01 27.88
N LYS A 105 2.25 11.44 28.67
CA LYS A 105 2.50 11.07 30.05
C LYS A 105 1.61 9.90 30.42
N GLU A 106 1.72 9.49 31.68
CA GLU A 106 0.84 8.48 32.24
C GLU A 106 0.88 7.19 31.42
N GLY A 107 2.04 6.66 31.04
CA GLY A 107 2.10 5.31 30.44
C GLY A 107 1.47 5.13 29.05
N LEU A 108 0.76 6.13 28.50
CA LEU A 108 0.11 6.02 27.19
C LEU A 108 1.14 5.91 26.04
N PRO A 109 2.27 6.64 26.05
CA PRO A 109 3.35 6.43 25.08
C PRO A 109 3.85 4.98 25.03
N GLU A 110 3.97 4.34 26.19
CA GLU A 110 4.48 2.96 26.31
C GLU A 110 3.48 1.96 25.72
N ILE A 111 2.18 2.12 26.03
CA ILE A 111 1.10 1.31 25.44
C ILE A 111 1.08 1.49 23.91
N ALA A 112 1.14 2.73 23.44
CA ALA A 112 1.14 3.06 22.02
C ALA A 112 2.34 2.41 21.29
N ARG A 113 3.55 2.47 21.85
CA ARG A 113 4.73 1.80 21.29
C ARG A 113 4.60 0.28 21.29
N GLY A 114 3.96 -0.29 22.31
CA GLY A 114 3.63 -1.72 22.36
C GLY A 114 2.76 -2.12 21.18
N ILE A 115 1.65 -1.41 20.96
CA ILE A 115 0.74 -1.65 19.84
C ILE A 115 1.49 -1.50 18.50
N VAL A 116 2.32 -0.48 18.32
CA VAL A 116 3.15 -0.33 17.11
C VAL A 116 4.06 -1.56 16.90
N SER A 117 4.67 -2.07 17.97
CA SER A 117 5.49 -3.29 17.89
C SER A 117 4.66 -4.50 17.46
N ASP A 118 3.40 -4.61 17.87
CA ASP A 118 2.52 -5.72 17.49
C ASP A 118 2.13 -5.63 16.01
N PHE A 119 1.88 -4.44 15.47
CA PHE A 119 1.71 -4.24 14.03
C PHE A 119 2.94 -4.65 13.22
N PHE A 120 4.14 -4.29 13.69
CA PHE A 120 5.38 -4.65 12.99
C PHE A 120 5.66 -6.16 13.01
N LYS A 121 5.28 -6.89 14.06
CA LYS A 121 5.40 -8.36 14.11
C LYS A 121 4.60 -9.02 12.99
N GLU A 122 3.45 -8.46 12.63
CA GLU A 122 2.60 -8.91 11.51
C GLU A 122 3.00 -8.31 10.15
N GLY A 123 4.13 -7.59 10.06
CA GLY A 123 4.59 -6.98 8.81
C GLY A 123 3.76 -5.77 8.35
N ILE A 124 2.97 -5.18 9.25
CA ILE A 124 2.14 -4.01 8.94
C ILE A 124 2.89 -2.73 9.31
N ASN A 125 3.05 -1.82 8.35
CA ASN A 125 3.70 -0.54 8.60
C ASN A 125 2.81 0.38 9.45
N ALA A 126 3.13 0.52 10.74
CA ALA A 126 2.45 1.41 11.67
C ALA A 126 3.38 2.54 12.15
N GLN A 127 2.82 3.74 12.33
CA GLN A 127 3.55 4.93 12.74
C GLN A 127 3.13 5.38 14.14
N TYR A 128 4.10 5.61 15.02
CA TYR A 128 3.88 6.30 16.28
C TYR A 128 3.90 7.82 16.06
N ASP A 129 2.92 8.54 16.61
CA ASP A 129 2.92 10.01 16.58
C ASP A 129 2.26 10.62 17.84
N GLU A 130 3.05 11.40 18.58
CA GLU A 130 2.65 12.09 19.80
C GLU A 130 2.68 13.63 19.68
N GLN A 131 3.09 14.19 18.53
CA GLN A 131 3.35 15.62 18.40
C GLN A 131 2.09 16.41 18.05
N HIS A 132 1.81 17.46 18.84
CA HIS A 132 0.65 18.35 18.75
C HIS A 132 -0.68 17.73 19.21
N SER A 133 -1.77 18.51 19.12
CA SER A 133 -3.12 18.05 19.46
C SER A 133 -3.57 16.88 18.58
N ILE A 134 -4.49 16.08 19.08
CA ILE A 134 -5.00 14.89 18.35
C ILE A 134 -5.60 15.27 17.00
N GLY A 135 -6.35 16.39 16.93
CA GLY A 135 -6.89 16.89 15.67
C GLY A 135 -5.83 17.23 14.62
N LYS A 136 -4.71 17.85 15.03
CA LYS A 136 -3.58 18.14 14.13
C LYS A 136 -2.89 16.86 13.64
N ARG A 137 -2.83 15.82 14.48
CA ARG A 137 -2.31 14.50 14.11
C ARG A 137 -3.23 13.79 13.11
N TYR A 138 -4.55 13.82 13.33
CA TYR A 138 -5.50 13.29 12.35
C TYR A 138 -5.37 14.00 10.99
N ARG A 139 -5.25 15.34 10.95
CA ARG A 139 -5.03 16.08 9.70
C ARG A 139 -3.75 15.65 8.98
N ARG A 140 -2.64 15.53 9.72
CA ARG A 140 -1.36 15.04 9.18
C ARG A 140 -1.48 13.63 8.59
N HIS A 141 -2.21 12.75 9.26
CA HIS A 141 -2.43 11.39 8.79
C HIS A 141 -3.44 11.29 7.64
N ASP A 142 -4.43 12.19 7.57
CA ASP A 142 -5.31 12.36 6.41
C ASP A 142 -4.45 12.78 5.20
N GLU A 143 -3.58 13.79 5.35
CA GLU A 143 -2.63 14.25 4.32
C GLU A 143 -1.60 13.18 3.92
N ALA A 144 -1.11 12.38 4.87
CA ALA A 144 -0.21 11.25 4.58
C ALA A 144 -0.95 10.03 3.99
N GLY A 145 -2.29 10.06 4.00
CA GLY A 145 -3.15 9.00 3.49
C GLY A 145 -3.19 7.74 4.33
N THR A 146 -2.90 7.85 5.63
CA THR A 146 -2.96 6.73 6.58
C THR A 146 -4.42 6.28 6.76
N PRO A 147 -4.79 5.03 6.42
CA PRO A 147 -6.18 4.57 6.46
C PRO A 147 -6.80 4.58 7.86
N TYR A 148 -6.02 4.21 8.88
CA TYR A 148 -6.53 4.02 10.25
C TYR A 148 -5.67 4.76 11.27
N CYS A 149 -6.30 5.55 12.14
CA CYS A 149 -5.64 6.13 13.32
C CYS A 149 -6.21 5.47 14.58
N LEU A 150 -5.35 5.07 15.51
CA LEU A 150 -5.71 4.46 16.78
C LEU A 150 -5.30 5.40 17.90
N THR A 151 -6.28 5.92 18.61
CA THR A 151 -6.06 6.85 19.72
C THR A 151 -6.05 6.09 21.03
N ILE A 152 -4.97 6.29 21.78
CA ILE A 152 -4.76 5.70 23.11
C ILE A 152 -5.10 6.78 24.13
N ASP A 153 -6.18 6.58 24.88
CA ASP A 153 -6.68 7.54 25.86
C ASP A 153 -6.56 7.01 27.29
N GLY A 154 -7.05 7.78 28.27
CA GLY A 154 -6.97 7.36 29.68
C GLY A 154 -7.75 6.08 29.98
N GLN A 155 -8.88 5.84 29.28
CA GLN A 155 -9.70 4.66 29.50
C GLN A 155 -9.04 3.40 28.94
N THR A 156 -8.12 3.51 27.98
CA THR A 156 -7.34 2.36 27.49
C THR A 156 -6.66 1.58 28.61
N LYS A 157 -6.26 2.25 29.71
CA LYS A 157 -5.70 1.57 30.88
C LYS A 157 -6.72 0.85 31.75
N GLU A 158 -7.95 1.34 31.73
CA GLU A 158 -9.03 0.85 32.59
C GLU A 158 -9.73 -0.33 31.93
N ASP A 159 -9.97 -0.25 30.62
CA ASP A 159 -10.77 -1.23 29.87
C ASP A 159 -10.04 -1.93 28.72
N GLY A 160 -8.78 -1.58 28.45
CA GLY A 160 -7.99 -2.19 27.38
C GLY A 160 -8.47 -1.85 25.97
N THR A 161 -9.31 -0.82 25.80
CA THR A 161 -9.86 -0.42 24.50
C THR A 161 -9.17 0.81 23.91
N VAL A 162 -9.20 0.90 22.58
CA VAL A 162 -8.65 2.02 21.81
C VAL A 162 -9.69 2.53 20.83
N THR A 163 -9.59 3.80 20.47
CA THR A 163 -10.48 4.40 19.46
C THR A 163 -9.83 4.29 18.09
N ILE A 164 -10.42 3.50 17.18
CA ILE A 164 -10.04 3.48 15.77
C ILE A 164 -10.84 4.54 15.01
N ARG A 165 -10.14 5.38 14.24
CA ARG A 165 -10.70 6.35 13.29
C ARG A 165 -10.40 5.91 11.87
N ASP A 166 -11.43 5.89 11.04
CA ASP A 166 -11.32 5.63 9.60
C ASP A 166 -11.08 6.94 8.82
N ARG A 167 -10.10 6.96 7.92
CA ARG A 167 -9.70 8.16 7.15
C ARG A 167 -10.83 8.72 6.29
N ASP A 168 -11.50 7.83 5.55
CA ASP A 168 -12.43 8.22 4.49
C ASP A 168 -13.75 8.69 5.09
N THR A 169 -14.29 7.91 6.04
CA THR A 169 -15.58 8.20 6.68
C THR A 169 -15.47 9.16 7.88
N MET A 170 -14.27 9.33 8.45
CA MET A 170 -14.03 10.02 9.72
C MET A 170 -14.72 9.39 10.94
N GLU A 171 -15.36 8.22 10.79
CA GLU A 171 -16.03 7.52 11.87
C GLU A 171 -15.03 7.06 12.93
N GLN A 172 -15.43 7.16 14.19
CA GLN A 172 -14.68 6.69 15.34
C GLN A 172 -15.42 5.54 16.01
N LYS A 173 -14.71 4.45 16.29
CA LYS A 173 -15.27 3.25 16.95
C LYS A 173 -14.30 2.79 18.04
N ARG A 174 -14.83 2.35 19.18
CA ARG A 174 -14.02 1.68 20.19
C ARG A 174 -13.87 0.20 19.89
N ILE A 175 -12.65 -0.28 20.01
CA ILE A 175 -12.30 -1.68 19.81
C ILE A 175 -11.35 -2.14 20.93
N PRO A 176 -11.37 -3.43 21.32
CA PRO A 176 -10.32 -4.00 22.16
C PRO A 176 -8.95 -3.83 21.51
N SER A 177 -7.95 -3.37 22.27
CA SER A 177 -6.60 -3.15 21.76
C SER A 177 -5.94 -4.44 21.26
N GLU A 178 -6.21 -5.57 21.91
CA GLU A 178 -5.76 -6.92 21.51
C GLU A 178 -6.22 -7.32 20.11
N ASN A 179 -7.39 -6.83 19.67
CA ASN A 179 -7.96 -7.15 18.36
C ASN A 179 -7.57 -6.12 17.30
N ALA A 180 -6.83 -5.07 17.66
CA ALA A 180 -6.53 -3.96 16.75
C ALA A 180 -5.78 -4.42 15.49
N VAL A 181 -4.81 -5.32 15.66
CA VAL A 181 -3.99 -5.84 14.56
C VAL A 181 -4.84 -6.68 13.61
N GLU A 182 -5.61 -7.63 14.14
CA GLU A 182 -6.49 -8.50 13.36
C GLU A 182 -7.55 -7.70 12.60
N ILE A 183 -8.21 -6.74 13.26
CA ILE A 183 -9.25 -5.90 12.65
C ILE A 183 -8.67 -5.09 11.49
N ILE A 184 -7.50 -4.47 11.68
CA ILE A 184 -6.86 -3.69 10.63
C ILE A 184 -6.36 -4.59 9.51
N GLN A 185 -5.75 -5.74 9.83
CA GLN A 185 -5.30 -6.70 8.82
C GLN A 185 -6.46 -7.16 7.93
N GLY A 186 -7.61 -7.51 8.51
CA GLY A 186 -8.81 -7.86 7.74
C GLY A 186 -9.29 -6.72 6.83
N LYS A 187 -9.19 -5.47 7.29
CA LYS A 187 -9.51 -4.27 6.50
C LYS A 187 -8.48 -3.96 5.40
N LEU A 188 -7.22 -4.35 5.57
CA LEU A 188 -6.18 -4.19 4.56
C LEU A 188 -6.25 -5.26 3.47
N VAL A 189 -6.77 -6.45 3.77
CA VAL A 189 -6.71 -7.63 2.89
C VAL A 189 -7.86 -7.68 1.86
N LEU A 190 -8.97 -6.98 2.09
CA LEU A 190 -10.10 -6.96 1.15
C LEU A 190 -9.89 -5.92 0.04
N SER A 191 -10.01 -6.20 -1.25
CA SER A 191 -10.49 -7.40 -1.96
C SER A 191 -9.44 -8.46 -2.28
#